data_AF-A0A1G9W1V0-F1
#
_entry.id   AF-A0A1G9W1V0-F1
#
_cell.length_a   1.000
_cell.length_b   1.000
_cell.length_c   1.000
_cell.angle_alpha   90.00
_cell.angle_beta   90.00
_cell.angle_gamma   90.00
#
_symmetry.space_group_name_H-M   'P 1'
#
loop_
_entity.id
_entity.type
_entity.pdbx_description
1 polymer ?
#
loop_
_entity_poly.entity_id
_entity_poly.type
_entity_poly.pdbx_seq_one_letter_code
_entity_poly.pdbx_strand_id
1 'polypeptide(L)'
;MSVPADGNTQLAGATQLYKHDMETGARHVHDFGPDRIPGEFGFVPAQAGADEDEGWLVGLVIDTARDTTDFTVLDARAFEAPPVAAVHLGHRIPPGFHGNWFPAHDPSGMV
;
A
#
# COMPACT_ATOMS: atom_id res chain seq x y z
N MET A 1 -6.98 14.84 3.33
CA MET A 1 -7.83 15.11 4.51
C MET A 1 -7.05 14.59 5.71
N SER A 2 -6.63 15.44 6.66
CA SER A 2 -5.80 15.00 7.79
C SER A 2 -6.61 14.13 8.75
N VAL A 3 -6.03 13.04 9.26
CA VAL A 3 -6.60 12.35 10.43
C VAL A 3 -6.65 13.37 11.57
N PRO A 4 -7.83 13.65 12.15
CA PRO A 4 -7.97 14.59 13.25
C PRO A 4 -7.15 14.17 14.49
N ALA A 5 -6.63 15.17 15.23
CA ALA A 5 -5.87 14.95 16.46
C ALA A 5 -6.72 14.39 17.63
N ASP A 6 -8.05 14.51 17.53
CA ASP A 6 -9.02 13.92 18.48
C ASP A 6 -9.32 12.45 18.19
N GLY A 7 -8.64 11.86 17.18
CA GLY A 7 -8.85 10.47 16.79
C GLY A 7 -10.20 10.22 16.11
N ASN A 8 -10.90 11.26 15.64
CA ASN A 8 -12.17 11.08 14.97
C ASN A 8 -11.97 10.50 13.56
N THR A 9 -12.14 9.19 13.46
CA THR A 9 -11.76 8.37 12.33
C THR A 9 -12.87 8.19 11.29
N GLN A 10 -13.63 9.23 10.95
CA GLN A 10 -14.69 9.08 9.93
C GLN A 10 -14.17 8.72 8.52
N LEU A 11 -12.84 8.71 8.31
CA LEU A 11 -12.14 8.05 7.19
C LEU A 11 -11.26 6.84 7.62
N ALA A 12 -10.99 6.66 8.91
CA ALA A 12 -10.14 5.62 9.46
C ALA A 12 -10.99 4.43 9.96
N GLY A 13 -11.29 3.54 9.04
CA GLY A 13 -12.05 2.32 9.32
C GLY A 13 -11.62 1.10 8.52
N ALA A 14 -10.59 1.22 7.67
CA ALA A 14 -10.04 0.06 6.99
C ALA A 14 -8.56 -0.04 7.36
N THR A 15 -8.24 -0.87 8.35
CA THR A 15 -6.88 -1.40 8.57
C THR A 15 -6.50 -2.40 7.47
N GLN A 16 -7.27 -2.47 6.39
CA GLN A 16 -7.32 -3.58 5.47
C GLN A 16 -7.22 -3.10 4.02
N LEU A 17 -6.50 -3.86 3.21
CA LEU A 17 -6.61 -3.82 1.76
C LEU A 17 -7.37 -5.04 1.28
N TYR A 18 -8.09 -4.85 0.18
CA TYR A 18 -8.86 -5.89 -0.48
C TYR A 18 -8.31 -6.08 -1.88
N LYS A 19 -8.04 -7.34 -2.23
CA LYS A 19 -7.74 -7.75 -3.59
C LYS A 19 -8.87 -8.64 -4.08
N HIS A 20 -9.37 -8.37 -5.27
CA HIS A 20 -10.43 -9.13 -5.91
C HIS A 20 -9.88 -9.84 -7.12
N ASP A 21 -10.00 -11.17 -7.15
CA ASP A 21 -9.77 -11.97 -8.34
C ASP A 21 -11.06 -12.00 -9.15
N MET A 22 -11.01 -11.43 -10.36
CA MET A 22 -12.18 -11.29 -11.21
C MET A 22 -12.48 -12.55 -12.05
N GLU A 23 -11.53 -13.48 -12.17
CA GLU A 23 -11.75 -14.77 -12.83
C GLU A 23 -12.46 -15.75 -11.89
N THR A 24 -12.01 -15.84 -10.65
CA THR A 24 -12.54 -16.79 -9.66
C THR A 24 -13.64 -16.19 -8.78
N GLY A 25 -13.73 -14.85 -8.71
CA GLY A 25 -14.61 -14.13 -7.79
C GLY A 25 -14.09 -14.11 -6.35
N ALA A 26 -12.88 -14.62 -6.08
CA ALA A 26 -12.28 -14.62 -4.75
C ALA A 26 -11.97 -13.20 -4.27
N ARG A 27 -12.05 -13.00 -2.96
CA ARG A 27 -11.61 -11.78 -2.28
C ARG A 27 -10.57 -12.13 -1.24
N HIS A 28 -9.40 -11.53 -1.38
CA HIS A 28 -8.29 -11.62 -0.45
C HIS A 28 -8.21 -10.36 0.41
N VAL A 29 -7.77 -10.52 1.67
CA VAL A 29 -7.69 -9.42 2.63
C VAL A 29 -6.30 -9.38 3.24
N HIS A 30 -5.62 -8.24 3.13
CA HIS A 30 -4.41 -7.95 3.88
C HIS A 30 -4.79 -7.02 5.04
N ASP A 31 -4.69 -7.52 6.27
CA ASP A 31 -4.96 -6.72 7.48
C ASP A 31 -3.66 -6.26 8.12
N PHE A 32 -3.46 -4.95 8.20
CA PHE A 32 -2.32 -4.33 8.85
C PHE A 32 -2.41 -4.39 10.38
N GLY A 33 -3.58 -4.72 10.93
CA GLY A 33 -3.83 -4.79 12.35
C GLY A 33 -4.24 -3.45 12.98
N PRO A 34 -4.41 -3.41 14.30
CA PRO A 34 -4.88 -2.23 15.02
C PRO A 34 -3.89 -1.07 14.87
N ASP A 35 -4.41 0.16 14.96
CA ASP A 35 -3.61 1.39 14.90
C ASP A 35 -2.82 1.57 13.60
N ARG A 36 -3.26 0.92 12.53
CA ARG A 36 -2.67 1.01 11.19
C ARG A 36 -3.68 1.56 10.21
N ILE A 37 -3.31 2.63 9.52
CA ILE A 37 -4.16 3.24 8.48
C ILE A 37 -3.39 3.18 7.15
N PRO A 38 -3.67 2.21 6.27
CA PRO A 38 -3.12 2.20 4.91
C PRO A 38 -3.71 3.35 4.08
N GLY A 39 -2.86 3.98 3.28
CA GLY A 39 -3.26 4.85 2.18
C GLY A 39 -3.55 4.06 0.90
N GLU A 40 -3.48 4.72 -0.26
CA GLU A 40 -3.48 4.04 -1.54
C GLU A 40 -2.24 3.15 -1.70
N PHE A 41 -2.43 1.96 -2.28
CA PHE A 41 -1.34 1.10 -2.73
C PHE A 41 -1.29 1.09 -4.26
N GLY A 42 -0.12 1.35 -4.83
CA GLY A 42 0.15 1.24 -6.26
C GLY A 42 0.86 -0.07 -6.60
N PHE A 43 0.55 -0.65 -7.75
CA PHE A 43 1.25 -1.83 -8.27
C PHE A 43 2.57 -1.45 -8.95
N VAL A 44 3.60 -2.27 -8.72
CA VAL A 44 4.91 -2.17 -9.34
C VAL A 44 5.27 -3.54 -9.93
N PRO A 45 5.36 -3.69 -11.26
CA PRO A 45 5.72 -4.97 -11.86
C PRO A 45 7.17 -5.36 -11.54
N ALA A 46 7.44 -6.66 -11.40
CA ALA A 46 8.79 -7.17 -11.15
C ALA A 46 9.78 -6.85 -12.28
N GLN A 47 9.26 -6.79 -13.50
CA GLN A 47 10.01 -6.53 -14.72
C GLN A 47 9.05 -6.12 -15.86
N ALA A 48 9.61 -5.68 -16.99
CA ALA A 48 8.81 -5.46 -18.20
C ALA A 48 8.24 -6.79 -18.70
N GLY A 49 6.93 -6.84 -18.94
CA GLY A 49 6.25 -8.06 -19.40
C GLY A 49 6.00 -9.10 -18.32
N ALA A 50 6.13 -8.75 -17.04
CA ALA A 50 5.73 -9.60 -15.93
C ALA A 50 4.20 -9.89 -16.00
N ASP A 51 3.78 -11.05 -15.50
CA ASP A 51 2.35 -11.37 -15.36
C ASP A 51 1.63 -10.32 -14.50
N GLU A 52 0.30 -10.23 -14.59
CA GLU A 52 -0.51 -9.19 -13.93
C GLU A 52 -0.21 -9.00 -12.43
N ASP A 53 0.05 -10.10 -11.71
CA ASP A 53 0.39 -10.10 -10.28
C ASP A 53 1.88 -10.28 -9.99
N GLU A 54 2.73 -10.45 -11.01
CA GLU A 54 4.16 -10.61 -10.81
C GLU A 54 4.81 -9.26 -10.47
N GLY A 55 4.80 -8.94 -9.18
CA GLY A 55 5.33 -7.68 -8.69
C GLY A 55 4.95 -7.42 -7.25
N TRP A 56 4.90 -6.13 -6.92
CA TRP A 56 4.68 -5.65 -5.56
C TRP A 56 3.57 -4.62 -5.51
N LEU A 57 2.89 -4.55 -4.36
CA LEU A 57 2.07 -3.41 -4.00
C LEU A 57 2.85 -2.54 -3.03
N VAL A 58 2.91 -1.24 -3.29
CA VAL A 58 3.62 -0.28 -2.46
C VAL A 58 2.69 0.82 -1.99
N GLY A 59 2.79 1.20 -0.71
CA GLY A 59 1.93 2.22 -0.13
C GLY A 59 2.41 2.70 1.23
N LEU A 60 1.83 3.80 1.71
CA LEU A 60 2.12 4.34 3.03
C LEU A 60 1.11 3.81 4.05
N VAL A 61 1.62 3.35 5.20
CA VAL A 61 0.81 2.87 6.31
C VAL A 61 1.14 3.71 7.53
N ILE A 62 0.16 4.46 8.02
CA ILE A 62 0.31 5.29 9.21
C ILE A 62 0.21 4.40 10.45
N ASP A 63 1.18 4.52 11.36
CA ASP A 63 1.11 4.00 12.72
C ASP A 63 0.53 5.09 13.65
N THR A 64 -0.75 4.97 14.03
CA THR A 64 -1.40 5.96 14.90
C THR A 64 -0.92 5.88 16.34
N ALA A 65 -0.45 4.72 16.79
CA ALA A 65 0.04 4.54 18.16
C ALA A 65 1.40 5.22 18.38
N ARG A 66 2.24 5.28 17.33
CA ARG A 66 3.57 5.90 17.38
C ARG A 66 3.67 7.26 16.68
N ASP A 67 2.60 7.69 16.03
CA ASP A 67 2.55 8.88 15.17
C ASP A 67 3.65 8.90 14.09
N THR A 68 3.83 7.75 13.44
CA THR A 68 4.84 7.51 12.39
C THR A 68 4.20 6.94 11.13
N THR A 69 4.99 6.69 10.09
CA THR A 69 4.51 6.07 8.85
C THR A 69 5.53 5.10 8.30
N ASP A 70 5.07 3.97 7.80
CA ASP A 70 5.88 2.99 7.09
C ASP A 70 5.57 3.06 5.59
N PHE A 71 6.61 3.15 4.75
CA PHE A 71 6.46 2.77 3.33
C PHE A 71 6.55 1.25 3.25
N THR A 72 5.43 0.63 2.92
CA THR A 72 5.21 -0.81 2.99
C THR A 72 5.24 -1.44 1.61
N VAL A 73 5.91 -2.58 1.49
CA VAL A 73 6.00 -3.38 0.25
C VAL A 73 5.36 -4.74 0.51
N LEU A 74 4.32 -5.06 -0.25
CA LEU A 74 3.66 -6.37 -0.25
C LEU A 74 4.03 -7.13 -1.53
N ASP A 75 4.17 -8.44 -1.44
CA ASP A 75 4.19 -9.31 -2.62
C ASP A 75 2.75 -9.48 -3.14
N ALA A 76 2.50 -9.14 -4.40
CA ALA A 76 1.16 -9.18 -4.97
C ALA A 76 0.62 -10.62 -5.16
N ARG A 77 1.50 -11.61 -5.34
CA ARG A 77 1.14 -13.05 -5.40
C ARG A 77 0.91 -13.64 -4.01
N ALA A 78 1.53 -13.07 -2.98
CA ALA A 78 1.34 -13.46 -1.59
C ALA A 78 0.59 -12.37 -0.79
N PHE A 79 -0.51 -11.84 -1.35
CA PHE A 79 -1.20 -10.66 -0.84
C PHE A 79 -1.56 -10.70 0.66
N GLU A 80 -1.98 -11.85 1.19
CA GLU A 80 -2.38 -12.01 2.59
C GLU A 80 -1.19 -12.25 3.54
N ALA A 81 0.01 -12.46 3.00
CA ALA A 81 1.22 -12.65 3.79
C ALA A 81 1.72 -11.32 4.39
N PRO A 82 2.57 -11.35 5.43
CA PRO A 82 3.20 -10.15 5.95
C PRO A 82 3.97 -9.35 4.89
N PRO A 83 4.15 -8.03 5.07
CA PRO A 83 5.00 -7.24 4.19
C PRO A 83 6.39 -7.85 3.99
N VAL A 84 6.86 -7.85 2.74
CA VAL A 84 8.20 -8.33 2.39
C VAL A 84 9.28 -7.28 2.71
N ALA A 85 8.89 -6.01 2.81
CA ALA A 85 9.74 -4.94 3.31
C ALA A 85 8.92 -3.77 3.89
N ALA A 86 9.55 -3.01 4.78
CA ALA A 86 9.03 -1.74 5.27
C ALA A 86 10.18 -0.74 5.46
N VAL A 87 9.96 0.52 5.07
CA VAL A 87 10.86 1.64 5.37
C VAL A 87 10.19 2.54 6.40
N HIS A 88 10.78 2.61 7.59
CA HIS A 88 10.24 3.38 8.71
C HIS A 88 10.54 4.87 8.56
N LEU A 89 9.50 5.69 8.57
CA LEU A 89 9.59 7.15 8.55
C LEU A 89 9.30 7.69 9.94
N GLY A 90 10.26 8.44 10.50
CA GLY A 90 10.21 8.93 11.89
C GLY A 90 9.16 10.01 12.18
N HIS A 91 8.20 10.22 11.29
CA HIS A 91 7.08 11.14 11.46
C HIS A 91 5.88 10.65 10.64
N ARG A 92 4.68 11.09 11.04
CA ARG A 92 3.46 10.87 10.28
C ARG A 92 3.51 11.62 8.94
N ILE A 93 3.35 10.87 7.84
CA ILE A 93 2.91 11.45 6.57
C ILE A 93 1.38 11.59 6.62
N PRO A 94 0.80 12.79 6.37
CA PRO A 94 -0.65 12.96 6.33
C PRO A 94 -1.31 12.10 5.24
N PRO A 95 -2.58 11.68 5.41
CA PRO A 95 -3.30 10.94 4.37
C PRO A 95 -3.30 11.68 3.03
N GLY A 96 -2.71 11.01 2.03
CA GLY A 96 -2.67 11.46 0.64
C GLY A 96 -3.92 11.07 -0.14
N PHE A 97 -3.87 11.28 -1.46
CA PHE A 97 -4.91 10.83 -2.39
C PHE A 97 -4.34 9.77 -3.32
N HIS A 98 -3.55 10.20 -4.30
CA HIS A 98 -2.98 9.32 -5.33
C HIS A 98 -1.45 9.40 -5.36
N GLY A 99 -0.83 8.31 -5.79
CA GLY A 99 0.59 8.18 -6.11
C GLY A 99 0.81 7.41 -7.41
N ASN A 100 1.99 7.57 -8.00
CA ASN A 100 2.40 6.79 -9.17
C ASN A 100 3.85 6.33 -9.00
N TRP A 101 4.16 5.15 -9.53
CA TRP A 101 5.51 4.62 -9.60
C TRP A 101 6.07 4.82 -11.02
N PHE A 102 7.31 5.30 -11.11
CA PHE A 102 8.03 5.42 -12.37
C PHE A 102 9.36 4.67 -12.27
N PRO A 103 9.67 3.77 -13.22
CA PRO A 103 10.99 3.15 -13.24
C PRO A 103 12.06 4.20 -13.51
N ALA A 104 13.25 4.03 -12.91
CA ALA A 104 14.37 4.95 -13.12
C ALA A 104 14.82 5.01 -14.59
N HIS A 105 14.54 3.96 -15.35
CA HIS A 105 14.75 3.90 -16.78
C HIS A 105 13.45 3.45 -17.44
N ASP A 106 12.93 4.28 -18.36
CA ASP A 106 11.85 3.87 -19.25
C ASP A 106 12.43 2.90 -20.31
N PRO A 107 12.00 1.62 -20.32
CA PRO A 107 12.49 0.66 -21.30
C PRO A 107 11.97 0.95 -22.73
N SER A 108 11.01 1.86 -22.90
CA SER A 108 10.48 2.26 -24.22
C SER A 108 11.20 3.45 -24.86
N GLY A 109 11.98 4.21 -24.08
CA GLY A 109 12.77 5.35 -24.56
C GLY A 109 11.94 6.56 -25.02
N MET A 110 10.67 6.67 -24.61
CA MET A 110 9.77 7.75 -25.04
C MET A 110 9.42 8.64 -23.86
N VAL A 111 10.14 9.76 -23.76
CA VAL A 111 9.73 10.95 -22.98
C VAL A 111 8.57 11.68 -23.65
#